data_AF-A0A851GMJ3-F1
#
_entry.id   AF-A0A851GMJ3-F1
#
_cell.length_a   1.000
_cell.length_b   1.000
_cell.length_c   1.000
_cell.angle_alpha   90.00
_cell.angle_beta   90.00
_cell.angle_gamma   90.00
#
_symmetry.space_group_name_H-M   'P 1'
#
loop_
_entity.id
_entity.type
_entity.pdbx_description
1 polymer ?
#
loop_
_entity_poly.entity_id
_entity_poly.type
_entity_poly.pdbx_seq_one_letter_code
_entity_poly.pdbx_strand_id
1 'polypeptide(L)'
;MKKASVYIAILFGMLPLFMSAQTDTKGSVITASNEVLEGTIKDQLQKKGNILFTNASGNKKLYSPAELSEFSINGIRYVSYANDFYKVVTTGSKAILYIRVTDNSGKLLYNGAEMVTVSTAEGKSGDYYLQLKTDAQLNWLSKKNFNDVIINLCADCSAVISNIKSGQFDYTQVTKLIEQYNNCQ
;
A
#
# COMPACT_ATOMS: atom_id res chain seq x y z
N MET A 1 -60.19 -42.95 20.42
CA MET A 1 -59.96 -41.48 20.34
C MET A 1 -59.29 -41.00 21.62
N LYS A 2 -58.21 -40.20 21.48
CA LYS A 2 -57.43 -39.42 22.48
C LYS A 2 -55.92 -39.78 22.40
N LYS A 3 -55.24 -39.22 21.40
CA LYS A 3 -54.37 -38.02 21.44
C LYS A 3 -52.96 -38.36 21.97
N ALA A 4 -52.06 -38.69 21.03
CA ALA A 4 -50.62 -38.69 21.24
C ALA A 4 -50.09 -37.26 21.04
N SER A 5 -49.48 -36.70 22.07
CA SER A 5 -48.81 -35.39 22.00
C SER A 5 -47.33 -35.61 21.76
N VAL A 6 -46.87 -35.31 20.55
CA VAL A 6 -45.45 -35.29 20.18
C VAL A 6 -44.88 -33.95 20.61
N TYR A 7 -43.94 -33.95 21.55
CA TYR A 7 -43.15 -32.76 21.90
C TYR A 7 -41.89 -32.73 21.02
N ILE A 8 -41.86 -31.82 20.04
CA ILE A 8 -40.66 -31.48 19.27
C ILE A 8 -39.94 -30.37 20.04
N ALA A 9 -38.82 -30.71 20.68
CA ALA A 9 -37.90 -29.74 21.24
C ALA A 9 -37.06 -29.16 20.09
N ILE A 10 -37.32 -27.91 19.71
CA ILE A 10 -36.50 -27.16 18.76
C ILE A 10 -35.24 -26.71 19.50
N LEU A 11 -34.14 -27.44 19.30
CA LEU A 11 -32.82 -27.05 19.75
C LEU A 11 -32.33 -25.88 18.86
N PHE A 12 -32.50 -24.65 19.32
CA PHE A 12 -31.88 -23.48 18.69
C PHE A 12 -30.37 -23.54 18.97
N GLY A 13 -29.63 -24.13 18.04
CA GLY A 13 -28.17 -24.08 18.05
C GLY A 13 -27.71 -22.64 17.86
N MET A 14 -27.21 -22.01 18.92
CA MET A 14 -26.37 -20.83 18.78
C MET A 14 -25.10 -21.23 18.03
N LEU A 15 -25.07 -20.98 16.73
CA LEU A 15 -23.80 -20.96 16.00
C LEU A 15 -23.04 -19.72 16.46
N PRO A 16 -21.84 -19.84 17.07
CA PRO A 16 -21.01 -18.68 17.27
C PRO A 16 -20.65 -18.12 15.88
N LEU A 17 -21.10 -16.91 15.60
CA LEU A 17 -20.58 -16.13 14.49
C LEU A 17 -19.09 -15.94 14.78
N PHE A 18 -18.24 -16.70 14.09
CA PHE A 18 -16.82 -16.38 13.99
C PHE A 18 -16.70 -15.06 13.22
N MET A 19 -16.91 -13.93 13.91
CA MET A 19 -16.40 -12.66 13.43
C MET A 19 -14.88 -12.83 13.42
N SER A 20 -14.27 -12.91 12.24
CA SER A 20 -12.84 -12.69 12.14
C SER A 20 -12.60 -11.27 12.66
N ALA A 21 -12.08 -11.15 13.87
CA ALA A 21 -11.60 -9.87 14.38
C ALA A 21 -10.45 -9.45 13.47
N GLN A 22 -10.72 -8.56 12.51
CA GLN A 22 -9.65 -7.80 11.87
C GLN A 22 -8.97 -7.01 12.98
N THR A 23 -7.76 -7.43 13.33
CA THR A 23 -7.00 -6.93 14.47
C THR A 23 -6.49 -5.52 14.20
N ASP A 24 -6.94 -4.58 15.04
CA ASP A 24 -6.34 -3.25 15.12
C ASP A 24 -4.87 -3.42 15.48
N THR A 25 -3.99 -2.88 14.66
CA THR A 25 -2.55 -3.13 14.75
C THR A 25 -1.83 -1.83 15.11
N LYS A 26 -0.85 -1.88 16.01
CA LYS A 26 -0.05 -0.69 16.35
C LYS A 26 0.59 -0.09 15.10
N GLY A 27 0.53 1.23 15.02
CA GLY A 27 1.05 1.97 13.88
C GLY A 27 1.05 3.48 14.12
N SER A 28 1.56 4.18 13.13
CA SER A 28 1.63 5.64 13.13
C SER A 28 1.18 6.18 11.78
N VAL A 29 0.69 7.42 11.78
CA VAL A 29 0.40 8.18 10.56
C VAL A 29 1.19 9.49 10.59
N ILE A 30 1.66 9.90 9.42
CA ILE A 30 2.20 11.24 9.18
C ILE A 30 1.19 11.94 8.27
N THR A 31 0.53 12.96 8.80
CA THR A 31 -0.47 13.71 8.04
C THR A 31 0.18 14.51 6.92
N ALA A 32 -0.61 14.98 5.96
CA ALA A 32 -0.14 15.88 4.89
C ALA A 32 0.46 17.20 5.44
N SER A 33 0.15 17.57 6.69
CA SER A 33 0.76 18.70 7.40
C SER A 33 2.02 18.33 8.21
N ASN A 34 2.55 17.11 8.01
CA ASN A 34 3.70 16.54 8.71
C ASN A 34 3.52 16.33 10.23
N GLU A 35 2.28 16.23 10.70
CA GLU A 35 2.00 15.84 12.08
C GLU A 35 2.14 14.32 12.23
N VAL A 36 2.87 13.87 13.25
CA VAL A 36 3.05 12.45 13.57
C VAL A 36 2.05 12.05 14.65
N LEU A 37 1.22 11.05 14.35
CA LEU A 37 0.22 10.54 15.27
C LEU A 37 0.41 9.04 15.50
N GLU A 38 0.55 8.65 16.76
CA GLU A 38 0.66 7.25 17.19
C GLU A 38 -0.72 6.66 17.55
N GLY A 39 -0.95 5.40 17.21
CA GLY A 39 -2.22 4.73 17.50
C GLY A 39 -2.30 3.30 16.99
N THR A 40 -3.51 2.90 16.61
CA THR A 40 -3.74 1.64 15.91
C THR A 40 -4.34 1.89 14.53
N ILE A 41 -3.99 1.05 13.59
CA ILE A 41 -4.46 1.10 12.21
C ILE A 41 -5.17 -0.22 11.90
N LYS A 42 -6.34 -0.08 11.29
CA LYS A 42 -7.03 -1.16 10.59
C LYS A 42 -6.87 -0.95 9.08
N ASP A 43 -6.14 -1.87 8.45
CA ASP A 43 -5.89 -1.89 7.01
C ASP A 43 -7.21 -2.10 6.24
N GLN A 44 -7.55 -1.14 5.38
CA GLN A 44 -8.65 -1.21 4.42
C GLN A 44 -8.18 -0.89 3.00
N LEU A 45 -6.87 -0.97 2.73
CA LEU A 45 -6.22 -0.51 1.50
C LEU A 45 -6.84 -1.18 0.26
N GLN A 46 -6.86 -2.52 0.20
CA GLN A 46 -7.35 -3.24 -0.97
C GLN A 46 -8.85 -3.02 -1.22
N LYS A 47 -9.66 -2.90 -0.15
CA LYS A 47 -11.12 -2.84 -0.26
C LYS A 47 -11.63 -1.42 -0.48
N LYS A 48 -11.04 -0.43 0.18
CA LYS A 48 -11.56 0.94 0.25
C LYS A 48 -10.55 2.03 -0.09
N GLY A 49 -9.28 1.68 -0.26
CA GLY A 49 -8.25 2.67 -0.60
C GLY A 49 -7.92 3.67 0.51
N ASN A 50 -8.34 3.38 1.74
CA ASN A 50 -8.14 4.22 2.92
C ASN A 50 -7.66 3.35 4.10
N ILE A 51 -7.32 4.02 5.21
CA ILE A 51 -7.03 3.36 6.48
C ILE A 51 -7.95 3.90 7.57
N LEU A 52 -8.30 3.05 8.53
CA LEU A 52 -9.00 3.48 9.74
C LEU A 52 -7.98 3.56 10.88
N PHE A 53 -7.71 4.78 11.34
CA PHE A 53 -6.81 5.07 12.45
C PHE A 53 -7.61 5.26 13.75
N THR A 54 -7.12 4.71 14.85
CA THR A 54 -7.66 4.93 16.20
C THR A 54 -6.55 5.51 17.08
N ASN A 55 -6.77 6.71 17.62
CA ASN A 55 -5.79 7.36 18.49
C ASN A 55 -5.79 6.77 19.91
N ALA A 56 -4.89 7.24 20.78
CA ALA A 56 -4.78 6.80 22.17
C ALA A 56 -6.05 7.03 23.01
N SER A 57 -6.89 8.01 22.65
CA SER A 57 -8.18 8.28 23.31
C SER A 57 -9.33 7.38 22.80
N GLY A 58 -9.07 6.50 21.84
CA GLY A 58 -10.07 5.65 21.21
C GLY A 58 -10.87 6.33 20.08
N ASN A 59 -10.52 7.56 19.70
CA ASN A 59 -11.17 8.27 18.61
C ASN A 59 -10.75 7.68 17.27
N LYS A 60 -11.73 7.38 16.43
CA LYS A 60 -11.53 6.79 15.10
C LYS A 60 -11.59 7.86 14.02
N LYS A 61 -10.63 7.84 13.10
CA LYS A 61 -10.63 8.66 11.90
C LYS A 61 -10.29 7.81 10.68
N LEU A 62 -11.06 7.99 9.61
CA LEU A 62 -10.75 7.42 8.30
C LEU A 62 -9.79 8.39 7.59
N TYR A 63 -8.66 7.88 7.12
CA TYR A 63 -7.70 8.66 6.35
C TYR A 63 -7.65 8.20 4.91
N SER A 64 -7.85 9.13 3.97
CA SER A 64 -7.53 8.95 2.57
C SER A 64 -6.04 9.20 2.29
N PRO A 65 -5.50 8.77 1.14
CA PRO A 65 -4.13 9.10 0.75
C PRO A 65 -3.87 10.61 0.63
N ALA A 66 -4.88 11.42 0.33
CA ALA A 66 -4.73 12.87 0.23
C ALA A 66 -4.46 13.54 1.59
N GLU A 67 -4.86 12.90 2.69
CA GLU A 67 -4.71 13.44 4.04
C GLU A 67 -3.42 13.01 4.74
N LEU A 68 -2.70 12.04 4.15
CA LEU A 68 -1.48 11.47 4.73
C LEU A 68 -0.30 11.67 3.79
N SER A 69 0.87 11.93 4.34
CA SER A 69 2.14 11.75 3.63
C SER A 69 2.62 10.31 3.75
N GLU A 70 2.46 9.71 4.94
CA GLU A 70 2.96 8.37 5.25
C GLU A 70 2.08 7.70 6.32
N PHE A 71 2.09 6.37 6.36
CA PHE A 71 1.74 5.62 7.57
C PHE A 71 2.62 4.40 7.73
N SER A 72 2.72 3.89 8.96
CA SER A 72 3.37 2.62 9.25
C SER A 72 2.46 1.71 10.07
N ILE A 73 2.42 0.44 9.67
CA ILE A 73 1.70 -0.63 10.37
C ILE A 73 2.59 -1.87 10.37
N ASN A 74 2.78 -2.50 11.53
CA ASN A 74 3.72 -3.64 11.70
C ASN A 74 5.16 -3.34 11.23
N GLY A 75 5.63 -2.11 11.39
CA GLY A 75 6.97 -1.69 10.92
C GLY A 75 7.12 -1.64 9.39
N ILE A 76 6.05 -1.90 8.63
CA ILE A 76 6.02 -1.69 7.19
C ILE A 76 5.62 -0.25 6.93
N ARG A 77 6.35 0.43 6.06
CA ARG A 77 6.14 1.84 5.72
C ARG A 77 5.36 1.97 4.42
N TYR A 78 4.42 2.89 4.38
CA TYR A 78 3.57 3.18 3.24
C TYR A 78 3.52 4.68 3.01
N VAL A 79 3.68 5.13 1.77
CA VAL A 79 3.60 6.55 1.42
C VAL A 79 2.37 6.82 0.58
N SER A 80 1.87 8.04 0.64
CA SER A 80 0.85 8.51 -0.29
C SER A 80 1.49 9.20 -1.48
N TYR A 81 0.98 8.92 -2.68
CA TYR A 81 1.34 9.65 -3.89
C TYR A 81 0.17 9.63 -4.86
N ALA A 82 -0.16 10.76 -5.48
CA ALA A 82 -1.22 10.87 -6.48
C ALA A 82 -2.53 10.14 -6.07
N ASN A 83 -3.02 10.37 -4.85
CA ASN A 83 -4.24 9.78 -4.29
C ASN A 83 -4.24 8.24 -4.11
N ASP A 84 -3.08 7.59 -4.13
CA ASP A 84 -2.91 6.17 -3.80
C ASP A 84 -1.86 5.95 -2.71
N PHE A 85 -1.91 4.78 -2.08
CA PHE A 85 -0.89 4.30 -1.16
C PHE A 85 0.09 3.33 -1.82
N TYR A 86 1.34 3.46 -1.42
CA TYR A 86 2.48 2.72 -1.95
C TYR A 86 3.27 2.12 -0.80
N LYS A 87 3.41 0.80 -0.77
CA LYS A 87 4.25 0.11 0.21
C LYS A 87 5.72 0.27 -0.18
N VAL A 88 6.57 0.63 0.77
CA VAL A 88 8.03 0.63 0.60
C VAL A 88 8.51 -0.83 0.56
N VAL A 89 9.23 -1.18 -0.50
CA VAL A 89 9.80 -2.53 -0.72
C VAL A 89 11.29 -2.54 -0.40
N THR A 90 12.03 -1.57 -0.93
CA THR A 90 13.48 -1.42 -0.74
C THR A 90 13.79 0.04 -0.50
N THR A 91 14.71 0.33 0.43
CA THR A 91 15.24 1.69 0.66
C THR A 91 16.76 1.65 0.56
N GLY A 92 17.36 2.64 -0.08
CA GLY A 92 18.81 2.84 -0.05
C GLY A 92 19.21 4.29 -0.29
N SER A 93 20.51 4.50 -0.52
CA SER A 93 21.13 5.82 -0.69
C SER A 93 20.82 6.47 -2.03
N LYS A 94 20.56 5.68 -3.08
CA LYS A 94 20.29 6.17 -4.44
C LYS A 94 18.81 6.14 -4.81
N ALA A 95 18.07 5.13 -4.38
CA ALA A 95 16.68 4.95 -4.76
C ALA A 95 15.83 4.22 -3.71
N ILE A 96 14.52 4.40 -3.82
CA ILE A 96 13.50 3.64 -3.08
C ILE A 96 12.60 2.95 -4.08
N LEU A 97 12.38 1.64 -3.88
CA LEU A 97 11.42 0.86 -4.62
C LEU A 97 10.12 0.76 -3.84
N TYR A 98 9.02 0.99 -4.53
CA TYR A 98 7.67 0.90 -4.00
C TYR A 98 6.82 -0.09 -4.79
N ILE A 99 5.79 -0.62 -4.15
CA ILE A 99 4.69 -1.32 -4.81
C ILE A 99 3.39 -0.59 -4.50
N ARG A 100 2.62 -0.25 -5.52
CA ARG A 100 1.29 0.36 -5.34
C ARG A 100 0.35 -0.66 -4.71
N VAL A 101 -0.35 -0.27 -3.65
CA VAL A 101 -1.24 -1.18 -2.90
C VAL A 101 -2.71 -0.78 -2.98
N THR A 102 -3.03 0.38 -3.54
CA THR A 102 -4.42 0.80 -3.78
C THR A 102 -4.65 1.12 -5.24
N ASP A 103 -5.91 1.08 -5.64
CA ASP A 103 -6.35 1.53 -6.96
C ASP A 103 -7.54 2.46 -6.77
N ASN A 104 -7.24 3.74 -6.55
CA ASN A 104 -8.25 4.75 -6.25
C ASN A 104 -8.75 5.51 -7.49
N SER A 105 -8.22 5.20 -8.67
CA SER A 105 -8.62 5.88 -9.90
C SER A 105 -10.12 5.73 -10.15
N GLY A 106 -10.82 6.86 -10.35
CA GLY A 106 -12.26 6.89 -10.59
C GLY A 106 -13.11 6.53 -9.37
N LYS A 107 -12.51 6.30 -8.19
CA LYS A 107 -13.24 6.13 -6.93
C LYS A 107 -13.61 7.48 -6.34
N LEU A 108 -14.77 7.50 -5.69
CA LEU A 108 -15.20 8.60 -4.85
C LEU A 108 -14.48 8.48 -3.50
N LEU A 109 -13.58 9.43 -3.23
CA LEU A 109 -12.89 9.55 -1.95
C LEU A 109 -13.40 10.79 -1.21
N TYR A 110 -13.30 10.75 0.12
CA TYR A 110 -13.55 11.93 0.93
C TYR A 110 -12.25 12.72 1.10
N ASN A 111 -12.30 14.01 0.78
CA ASN A 111 -11.29 15.01 1.13
C ASN A 111 -11.89 15.94 2.18
N GLY A 112 -11.72 15.58 3.46
CA GLY A 112 -12.48 16.20 4.54
C GLY A 112 -13.97 15.88 4.44
N ALA A 113 -14.81 16.91 4.34
CA ALA A 113 -16.26 16.75 4.22
C ALA A 113 -16.75 16.55 2.76
N GLU A 114 -15.88 16.80 1.78
CA GLU A 114 -16.26 16.77 0.37
C GLU A 114 -15.93 15.41 -0.27
N MET A 115 -16.83 14.92 -1.12
CA MET A 115 -16.60 13.74 -1.92
C MET A 115 -16.06 14.14 -3.28
N VAL A 116 -14.89 13.62 -3.64
CA VAL A 116 -14.20 13.94 -4.90
C VAL A 116 -13.87 12.67 -5.67
N THR A 117 -14.02 12.72 -6.99
CA THR A 117 -13.46 11.70 -7.88
C THR A 117 -12.00 12.01 -8.07
N VAL A 118 -11.13 11.04 -7.78
CA VAL A 118 -9.68 11.24 -7.90
C VAL A 118 -9.12 10.58 -9.15
N SER A 119 -8.15 11.24 -9.76
CA SER A 119 -7.20 10.63 -10.70
C SER A 119 -5.96 10.20 -9.94
N THR A 120 -5.35 9.12 -10.40
CA THR A 120 -4.12 8.58 -9.79
C THR A 120 -3.03 8.40 -10.84
N ALA A 121 -1.81 8.06 -10.41
CA ALA A 121 -0.70 7.83 -11.32
C ALA A 121 -0.97 6.61 -12.24
N GLU A 122 -0.33 6.60 -13.41
CA GLU A 122 -0.35 5.45 -14.33
C GLU A 122 0.05 4.15 -13.64
N GLY A 123 -0.49 3.03 -14.10
CA GLY A 123 -0.29 1.70 -13.52
C GLY A 123 -1.49 1.22 -12.71
N LYS A 124 -1.32 0.10 -12.00
CA LYS A 124 -2.36 -0.53 -11.18
C LYS A 124 -1.80 -1.03 -9.85
N SER A 125 -2.69 -1.45 -8.94
CA SER A 125 -2.28 -2.15 -7.71
C SER A 125 -1.40 -3.37 -8.05
N GLY A 126 -0.29 -3.51 -7.35
CA GLY A 126 0.74 -4.53 -7.58
C GLY A 126 1.87 -4.12 -8.53
N ASP A 127 1.78 -2.98 -9.22
CA ASP A 127 2.88 -2.48 -10.05
C ASP A 127 3.96 -1.82 -9.19
N TYR A 128 5.20 -1.89 -9.69
CA TYR A 128 6.37 -1.29 -9.05
C TYR A 128 6.55 0.17 -9.48
N TYR A 129 7.10 0.96 -8.57
CA TYR A 129 7.48 2.35 -8.82
C TYR A 129 8.85 2.63 -8.22
N LEU A 130 9.69 3.32 -8.98
CA LEU A 130 11.03 3.71 -8.56
C LEU A 130 11.08 5.21 -8.30
N GLN A 131 11.59 5.59 -7.13
CA GLN A 131 11.94 6.97 -6.82
C GLN A 131 13.46 7.06 -6.69
N LEU A 132 14.09 7.98 -7.42
CA LEU A 132 15.49 8.32 -7.18
C LEU A 132 15.57 9.29 -6.00
N LYS A 133 16.62 9.24 -5.18
CA LYS A 133 16.77 10.18 -4.06
C LYS A 133 17.01 11.63 -4.52
N THR A 134 17.42 11.80 -5.77
CA THR A 134 17.60 13.09 -6.43
C THR A 134 16.30 13.65 -7.02
N ASP A 135 15.22 12.87 -7.08
CA ASP A 135 13.94 13.25 -7.70
C ASP A 135 12.75 12.68 -6.92
N ALA A 136 11.83 13.55 -6.50
CA ALA A 136 10.64 13.15 -5.77
C ALA A 136 9.63 12.34 -6.63
N GLN A 137 9.78 12.29 -7.95
CA GLN A 137 8.86 11.58 -8.84
C GLN A 137 8.89 10.05 -8.66
N LEU A 138 7.69 9.44 -8.60
CA LEU A 138 7.54 7.99 -8.73
C LEU A 138 7.45 7.59 -10.20
N ASN A 139 8.44 6.82 -10.67
CA ASN A 139 8.53 6.31 -12.02
C ASN A 139 7.91 4.92 -12.10
N TRP A 140 6.84 4.78 -12.87
CA TRP A 140 6.13 3.50 -13.03
C TRP A 140 6.98 2.47 -13.79
N LEU A 141 7.11 1.29 -13.19
CA LEU A 141 7.76 0.13 -13.78
C LEU A 141 6.72 -0.92 -14.15
N SER A 142 6.73 -1.33 -15.40
CA SER A 142 5.94 -2.40 -15.97
C SER A 142 6.84 -3.33 -16.77
N LYS A 143 6.38 -4.54 -17.07
CA LYS A 143 7.11 -5.47 -17.95
C LYS A 143 7.46 -4.86 -19.31
N LYS A 144 6.68 -3.90 -19.80
CA LYS A 144 6.85 -3.31 -21.15
C LYS A 144 7.91 -2.21 -21.18
N ASN A 145 8.00 -1.39 -20.12
CA ASN A 145 8.90 -0.24 -20.07
C ASN A 145 10.11 -0.46 -19.15
N PHE A 146 10.21 -1.63 -18.49
CA PHE A 146 11.22 -1.91 -17.46
C PHE A 146 12.64 -1.61 -17.94
N ASN A 147 13.05 -2.14 -19.09
CA ASN A 147 14.41 -1.95 -19.60
C ASN A 147 14.71 -0.46 -19.86
N ASP A 148 13.81 0.23 -20.56
CA ASP A 148 14.00 1.63 -20.93
C ASP A 148 14.08 2.53 -19.69
N VAL A 149 13.17 2.33 -18.72
CA VAL A 149 13.14 3.12 -17.49
C VAL A 149 14.38 2.86 -16.64
N ILE A 150 14.78 1.60 -16.44
CA ILE A 150 15.96 1.28 -15.62
C ILE A 150 17.24 1.75 -16.29
N ILE A 151 17.40 1.60 -17.61
CA ILE A 151 18.59 2.07 -18.32
C ILE A 151 18.75 3.58 -18.18
N ASN A 152 17.64 4.33 -18.23
CA ASN A 152 17.68 5.78 -18.12
C ASN A 152 17.90 6.25 -16.67
N LEU A 153 17.16 5.70 -15.71
CA LEU A 153 17.21 6.16 -14.31
C LEU A 153 18.45 5.68 -13.56
N CYS A 154 19.00 4.51 -13.93
CA CYS A 154 20.18 3.93 -13.29
C CYS A 154 21.43 4.04 -14.18
N ALA A 155 21.48 5.03 -15.08
CA ALA A 155 22.55 5.22 -16.05
C ALA A 155 23.94 5.40 -15.42
N ASP A 156 24.00 5.86 -14.17
CA ASP A 156 25.22 6.05 -13.39
C ASP A 156 25.79 4.75 -12.82
N CYS A 157 25.09 3.61 -12.93
CA CYS A 157 25.61 2.31 -12.49
C CYS A 157 25.83 1.33 -13.65
N SER A 158 27.07 1.28 -14.16
CA SER A 158 27.47 0.39 -15.26
C SER A 158 27.16 -1.09 -15.02
N ALA A 159 27.23 -1.55 -13.77
CA ALA A 159 26.91 -2.93 -13.40
C ALA A 159 25.42 -3.26 -13.60
N VAL A 160 24.52 -2.36 -13.21
CA VAL A 160 23.07 -2.50 -13.43
C VAL A 160 22.76 -2.48 -14.93
N ILE A 161 23.36 -1.55 -15.68
CA ILE A 161 23.18 -1.44 -17.13
C ILE A 161 23.63 -2.72 -17.84
N SER A 162 24.76 -3.29 -17.43
CA SER A 162 25.28 -4.54 -17.99
C SER A 162 24.35 -5.72 -17.72
N ASN A 163 23.81 -5.83 -16.50
CA ASN A 163 22.89 -6.91 -16.11
C ASN A 163 21.54 -6.83 -16.83
N ILE A 164 21.04 -5.63 -17.12
CA ILE A 164 19.84 -5.46 -17.96
C ILE A 164 20.13 -5.88 -19.41
N LYS A 165 21.24 -5.39 -20.00
CA LYS A 165 21.58 -5.68 -21.40
C LYS A 165 21.89 -7.15 -21.67
N SER A 166 22.45 -7.86 -20.69
CA SER A 166 22.72 -9.29 -20.78
C SER A 166 21.50 -10.17 -20.51
N GLY A 167 20.36 -9.58 -20.10
CA GLY A 167 19.17 -10.31 -19.68
C GLY A 167 19.33 -11.05 -18.35
N GLN A 168 20.40 -10.76 -17.59
CA GLN A 168 20.60 -11.32 -16.26
C GLN A 168 19.52 -10.84 -15.28
N PHE A 169 19.05 -9.60 -15.46
CA PHE A 169 17.91 -9.07 -14.72
C PHE A 169 16.75 -8.70 -15.63
N ASP A 170 15.56 -9.08 -15.18
CA ASP A 170 14.28 -8.68 -15.77
C ASP A 170 13.34 -8.08 -14.71
N TYR A 171 12.11 -7.74 -15.14
CA TYR A 171 11.09 -7.17 -14.27
C TYR A 171 10.80 -8.02 -13.02
N THR A 172 10.94 -9.34 -13.08
CA THR A 172 10.68 -10.24 -11.94
C THR A 172 11.76 -10.11 -10.85
N GLN A 173 12.91 -9.55 -11.19
CA GLN A 173 14.05 -9.38 -10.30
C GLN A 173 14.28 -7.92 -9.90
N VAL A 174 13.30 -7.03 -10.14
CA VAL A 174 13.39 -5.58 -9.85
C VAL A 174 13.88 -5.28 -8.43
N THR A 175 13.42 -6.00 -7.41
CA THR A 175 13.88 -5.80 -6.02
C THR A 175 15.39 -5.99 -5.90
N LYS A 176 15.92 -7.10 -6.41
CA LYS A 176 17.36 -7.41 -6.38
C LYS A 176 18.18 -6.42 -7.20
N LEU A 177 17.63 -5.98 -8.33
CA LEU A 177 18.28 -4.97 -9.17
C LEU A 177 18.41 -3.64 -8.44
N ILE A 178 17.34 -3.17 -7.78
CA ILE A 178 17.38 -1.90 -7.04
C ILE A 178 18.25 -2.01 -5.78
N GLU A 179 18.31 -3.18 -5.14
CA GLU A 179 19.30 -3.45 -4.09
C GLU A 179 20.74 -3.33 -4.64
N GLN A 180 21.04 -3.88 -5.81
CA GLN A 180 22.35 -3.70 -6.44
C GLN A 180 22.60 -2.22 -6.77
N TYR A 181 21.61 -1.52 -7.34
CA TYR A 181 21.73 -0.11 -7.67
C TYR A 181 22.09 0.76 -6.46
N ASN A 182 21.42 0.50 -5.33
CA ASN A 182 21.69 1.20 -4.06
C ASN A 182 23.08 0.92 -3.47
N ASN A 183 23.79 -0.09 -3.95
CA ASN A 183 25.16 -0.41 -3.55
C ASN A 183 26.20 -0.02 -4.61
N CYS A 184 25.80 0.59 -5.73
CA CYS A 184 26.76 1.09 -6.72
C CYS A 184 27.48 2.32 -6.17
N GLN A 185 28.82 2.28 -6.20
CA GLN A 185 29.67 3.43 -5.87
C GLN A 185 29.63 4.47 -6.98
#